data_AF-A0A972BP84-F1
#
_entry.id   AF-A0A972BP84-F1
#
_cell.length_a   1.000
_cell.length_b   1.000
_cell.length_c   1.000
_cell.angle_alpha   90.00
_cell.angle_beta   90.00
_cell.angle_gamma   90.00
#
_symmetry.space_group_name_H-M   'P 1'
#
loop_
_entity.id
_entity.type
_entity.pdbx_description
1 polymer ?
#
loop_
_entity_poly.entity_id
_entity_poly.type
_entity_poly.pdbx_seq_one_letter_code
_entity_poly.pdbx_strand_id
1 'polypeptide(L)'
;MDMHISACLGLDLSPQMADQLTASLPAHLVLRSHAVHSFMAEAETRSPHASKELLFIPVSVWDKQEPAIQERIISFQNWQRVLVVDTESPRTLEYLASGQFLTILTCPVNTEKIAQVLRQAEEVAALYNDIFLMAQEISLERELLTRKNEQLSFLNQILTSASKSLDPAEILSTSVQDLNLLLNVQTVLGIFWEQEEDQFNAELFLPANITKDQQEPWVSHLLGVARRFNGGKNIQGYQVSFLPGTEQSDLCVPERSQLVTEPLMLGDEPFGALIICSEEASTLGQDRAKILHSATTHLALAMRNGLAYRKLKERADHDGLTRISNRQNFDQRLREEMKRHQRHSQDLSIMMLDLDFFKSVNDTYGHLAGDMVLREVGRILQHTVRECDFPARYGGEEFVIILPQTGEDQAWLLAERIRNIIEHTRFQFQHTYFRVTASIGIAHLRPSALTPAESLVHLADQALYRAKTSGRNMVCSSSLQEDSLVIES
;
A
#
# COMPACT_ATOMS: atom_id res chain seq x y z
N MET A 1 40.32 -23.63 -15.30
CA MET A 1 41.15 -23.69 -16.52
C MET A 1 42.54 -23.31 -16.05
N ASP A 2 43.45 -24.27 -15.93
CA ASP A 2 44.78 -24.04 -15.37
C ASP A 2 45.53 -23.04 -16.27
N MET A 3 45.62 -21.79 -15.81
CA MET A 3 46.31 -20.73 -16.54
C MET A 3 47.80 -20.78 -16.23
N HIS A 4 48.45 -21.85 -16.66
CA HIS A 4 49.90 -21.84 -16.82
C HIS A 4 50.27 -20.96 -18.02
N ILE A 5 51.46 -20.38 -17.98
CA ILE A 5 52.04 -19.68 -19.12
C ILE A 5 52.05 -20.65 -20.30
N SER A 6 51.33 -20.30 -21.36
CA SER A 6 51.07 -21.23 -22.47
C SER A 6 52.16 -21.21 -23.55
N ALA A 7 52.86 -20.08 -23.66
CA ALA A 7 53.92 -19.87 -24.63
C ALA A 7 54.86 -18.76 -24.17
N CYS A 8 56.09 -18.80 -24.67
CA CYS A 8 57.06 -17.73 -24.55
C CYS A 8 57.32 -17.13 -25.93
N LEU A 9 57.27 -15.82 -26.03
CA LEU A 9 57.49 -15.06 -27.25
C LEU A 9 58.74 -14.19 -27.09
N GLY A 10 59.47 -14.01 -28.18
CA GLY A 10 60.63 -13.13 -28.26
C GLY A 10 60.43 -12.09 -29.35
N LEU A 11 60.71 -10.83 -29.04
CA LEU A 11 60.64 -9.73 -30.01
C LEU A 11 62.05 -9.45 -30.55
N ASP A 12 62.29 -9.76 -31.83
CA ASP A 12 63.58 -9.53 -32.53
C ASP A 12 64.82 -9.95 -31.71
N LEU A 13 64.78 -11.15 -31.14
CA LEU A 13 65.89 -11.69 -30.35
C LEU A 13 67.13 -11.98 -31.22
N SER A 14 68.32 -11.62 -30.74
CA SER A 14 69.57 -12.05 -31.37
C SER A 14 69.72 -13.58 -31.27
N PRO A 15 70.39 -14.26 -32.23
CA PRO A 15 70.53 -15.73 -32.21
C PRO A 15 71.13 -16.25 -30.89
N GLN A 16 72.15 -15.56 -30.38
CA GLN A 16 72.81 -15.91 -29.11
C GLN A 16 71.86 -15.80 -27.90
N MET A 17 70.98 -14.80 -27.89
CA MET A 17 70.01 -14.59 -26.80
C MET A 17 68.83 -15.55 -26.89
N ALA A 18 68.36 -15.84 -28.10
CA ALA A 18 67.34 -16.87 -28.33
C ALA A 18 67.82 -18.25 -27.85
N ASP A 19 69.08 -18.60 -28.13
CA ASP A 19 69.70 -19.85 -27.66
C ASP A 19 69.81 -19.89 -26.12
N GLN A 20 70.25 -18.79 -25.49
CA GLN A 20 70.35 -18.70 -24.03
C GLN A 20 68.99 -18.81 -23.32
N LEU A 21 67.96 -18.14 -23.86
CA LEU A 21 66.60 -18.21 -23.34
C LEU A 21 66.02 -19.61 -23.52
N THR A 22 66.16 -20.20 -24.71
CA THR A 22 65.67 -21.56 -25.00
C THR A 22 66.34 -22.61 -24.11
N ALA A 23 67.65 -22.50 -23.87
CA ALA A 23 68.38 -23.41 -22.99
C ALA A 23 68.01 -23.26 -21.50
N SER A 24 67.51 -22.08 -21.11
CA SER A 24 67.14 -21.77 -19.72
C SER A 24 65.66 -22.01 -19.42
N LEU A 25 64.81 -22.19 -20.44
CA LEU A 25 63.38 -22.44 -20.29
C LEU A 25 63.11 -23.92 -19.93
N PRO A 26 62.05 -24.20 -19.15
CA PRO A 26 61.56 -25.56 -18.92
C PRO A 26 61.19 -26.27 -20.23
N ALA A 27 61.40 -27.60 -20.30
CA ALA A 27 61.20 -28.40 -21.51
C ALA A 27 59.77 -28.38 -22.11
N HIS A 28 58.78 -27.94 -21.34
CA HIS A 28 57.39 -27.83 -21.80
C HIS A 28 57.05 -26.46 -22.42
N LEU A 29 57.93 -25.46 -22.30
CA LEU A 29 57.75 -24.12 -22.89
C LEU A 29 58.62 -23.96 -24.11
N VAL A 30 58.02 -23.52 -25.22
CA VAL A 30 58.73 -23.25 -26.48
C VAL A 30 58.81 -21.74 -26.69
N LEU A 31 60.03 -21.24 -26.89
CA LEU A 31 60.27 -19.84 -27.28
C LEU A 31 60.05 -19.68 -28.78
N ARG A 32 59.17 -18.75 -29.16
CA ARG A 32 59.00 -18.34 -30.56
C ARG A 32 59.48 -16.91 -30.74
N SER A 33 60.49 -16.72 -31.58
CA SER A 33 61.01 -15.38 -31.91
C SER A 33 60.31 -14.85 -33.15
N HIS A 34 59.76 -13.65 -33.07
CA HIS A 34 59.08 -12.98 -34.19
C HIS A 34 59.71 -11.61 -34.41
N ALA A 35 59.78 -11.20 -35.69
CA ALA A 35 60.09 -9.82 -36.04
C ALA A 35 58.94 -8.90 -35.63
N VAL A 36 59.24 -7.67 -35.21
CA VAL A 36 58.23 -6.70 -34.71
C VAL A 36 57.02 -6.56 -35.64
N HIS A 37 57.25 -6.47 -36.95
CA HIS A 37 56.16 -6.30 -37.92
C HIS A 37 55.27 -7.55 -38.06
N SER A 38 55.86 -8.74 -38.03
CA SER A 38 55.10 -10.01 -38.06
C SER A 38 54.35 -10.23 -36.75
N PHE A 39 54.94 -9.81 -35.63
CA PHE A 39 54.37 -9.90 -34.30
C PHE A 39 53.07 -9.09 -34.15
N MET A 40 53.02 -7.88 -34.71
CA MET A 40 51.81 -7.04 -34.71
C MET A 40 50.65 -7.66 -35.51
N ALA A 41 50.94 -8.28 -36.67
CA ALA A 41 49.92 -8.91 -37.50
C ALA A 41 49.32 -10.17 -36.85
N GLU A 42 50.15 -10.97 -36.17
CA GLU A 42 49.67 -12.15 -35.43
C GLU A 42 48.82 -11.76 -34.20
N ALA A 43 49.17 -10.68 -33.51
CA ALA A 43 48.48 -10.22 -32.32
C ALA A 43 47.01 -9.81 -32.56
N GLU A 44 46.72 -9.20 -33.71
CA GLU A 44 45.37 -8.72 -34.07
C GLU A 44 44.39 -9.86 -34.39
N THR A 45 44.91 -11.04 -34.72
CA THR A 45 44.09 -12.21 -35.07
C THR A 45 43.73 -13.08 -33.86
N ARG A 46 44.29 -12.80 -32.68
CA ARG A 46 44.10 -13.61 -31.48
C ARG A 46 42.93 -13.14 -30.63
N SER A 47 42.20 -14.10 -30.06
CA SER A 47 41.06 -13.83 -29.17
C SER A 47 41.51 -13.14 -27.87
N PRO A 48 40.75 -12.17 -27.33
CA PRO A 48 41.02 -11.54 -26.04
C PRO A 48 41.07 -12.53 -24.87
N HIS A 49 40.50 -13.73 -25.02
CA HIS A 49 40.51 -14.80 -24.01
C HIS A 49 41.64 -15.82 -24.20
N ALA A 50 42.67 -15.50 -24.99
CA ALA A 50 43.84 -16.35 -25.15
C ALA A 50 44.60 -16.56 -23.83
N SER A 51 45.24 -17.71 -23.69
CA SER A 51 46.09 -18.05 -22.55
C SER A 51 47.24 -17.04 -22.38
N LYS A 52 47.62 -16.74 -21.13
CA LYS A 52 48.68 -15.76 -20.84
C LYS A 52 50.02 -16.23 -21.41
N GLU A 53 50.75 -15.30 -22.02
CA GLU A 53 52.05 -15.54 -22.64
C GLU A 53 53.12 -14.60 -22.07
N LEU A 54 54.36 -15.07 -22.04
CA LEU A 54 55.50 -14.29 -21.59
C LEU A 54 56.25 -13.73 -22.79
N LEU A 55 56.41 -12.41 -22.87
CA LEU A 55 57.07 -11.73 -24.00
C LEU A 55 58.42 -11.17 -23.55
N PHE A 56 59.51 -11.72 -24.08
CA PHE A 56 60.87 -11.25 -23.87
C PHE A 56 61.23 -10.18 -24.91
N ILE A 57 61.64 -9.01 -24.43
CA ILE A 57 61.99 -7.86 -25.26
C ILE A 57 63.38 -7.36 -24.89
N PRO A 58 64.37 -7.39 -25.79
CA PRO A 58 65.67 -6.79 -25.52
C PRO A 58 65.58 -5.27 -25.40
N VAL A 59 66.36 -4.66 -24.49
CA VAL A 59 66.43 -3.20 -24.33
C VAL A 59 66.83 -2.53 -25.64
N SER A 60 67.84 -3.09 -26.34
CA SER A 60 68.32 -2.53 -27.61
C SER A 60 67.28 -2.55 -28.73
N VAL A 61 66.29 -3.45 -28.64
CA VAL A 61 65.16 -3.55 -29.58
C VAL A 61 64.06 -2.60 -29.16
N TRP A 62 63.72 -2.55 -27.87
CA TRP A 62 62.70 -1.66 -27.31
C TRP A 62 63.03 -0.19 -27.58
N ASP A 63 64.26 0.24 -27.29
CA ASP A 63 64.72 1.62 -27.44
C ASP A 63 64.71 2.11 -28.90
N LYS A 64 64.75 1.18 -29.86
CA LYS A 64 64.71 1.49 -31.30
C LYS A 64 63.30 1.54 -31.89
N GLN A 65 62.27 1.11 -31.15
CA GLN A 65 60.90 1.12 -31.66
C GLN A 65 60.29 2.51 -31.63
N GLU A 66 59.40 2.78 -32.59
CA GLU A 66 58.59 3.99 -32.58
C GLU A 66 57.62 4.00 -31.39
N PRO A 67 57.34 5.17 -30.76
CA PRO A 67 56.43 5.25 -29.61
C PRO A 67 55.05 4.64 -29.86
N ALA A 68 54.51 4.78 -31.07
CA ALA A 68 53.22 4.19 -31.45
C ALA A 68 53.23 2.65 -31.41
N ILE A 69 54.36 2.02 -31.73
CA ILE A 69 54.52 0.56 -31.65
C ILE A 69 54.66 0.13 -30.19
N GLN A 70 55.42 0.89 -29.38
CA GLN A 70 55.56 0.63 -27.94
C GLN A 70 54.21 0.70 -27.23
N GLU A 71 53.42 1.75 -27.45
CA GLU A 71 52.06 1.89 -26.89
C GLU A 71 51.15 0.73 -27.29
N ARG A 72 51.25 0.28 -28.54
CA ARG A 72 50.47 -0.85 -29.03
C ARG A 72 50.87 -2.16 -28.35
N ILE A 73 52.16 -2.43 -28.18
CA ILE A 73 52.65 -3.60 -27.41
C ILE A 73 52.17 -3.56 -25.96
N ILE A 74 52.13 -2.37 -25.35
CA ILE A 74 51.65 -2.17 -23.97
C ILE A 74 50.14 -2.41 -23.86
N SER A 75 49.38 -2.04 -24.90
CA SER A 75 47.91 -2.16 -24.90
C SER A 75 47.40 -3.61 -24.83
N PHE A 76 48.20 -4.60 -25.25
CA PHE A 76 47.85 -6.00 -25.14
C PHE A 76 48.00 -6.49 -23.69
N GLN A 77 46.86 -6.78 -23.04
CA GLN A 77 46.82 -7.23 -21.64
C GLN A 77 47.15 -8.71 -21.43
N ASN A 78 47.13 -9.52 -22.50
CA ASN A 78 47.39 -10.96 -22.42
C ASN A 78 48.88 -11.32 -22.32
N TRP A 79 49.76 -10.34 -22.51
CA TRP A 79 51.20 -10.53 -22.47
C TRP A 79 51.82 -9.95 -21.20
N GLN A 80 52.56 -10.80 -20.52
CA GLN A 80 53.46 -10.35 -19.46
C GLN A 80 54.82 -10.06 -20.08
N ARG A 81 55.21 -8.79 -20.06
CA ARG A 81 56.40 -8.28 -20.75
C ARG A 81 57.61 -8.35 -19.82
N VAL A 82 58.71 -8.92 -20.31
CA VAL A 82 59.99 -9.04 -19.61
C VAL A 82 61.05 -8.34 -20.43
N LEU A 83 61.70 -7.34 -19.86
CA LEU A 83 62.75 -6.60 -20.55
C LEU A 83 64.10 -7.30 -20.33
N VAL A 84 64.83 -7.62 -21.39
CA VAL A 84 66.14 -8.28 -21.33
C VAL A 84 67.24 -7.25 -21.57
N VAL A 85 68.10 -7.03 -20.59
CA VAL A 85 69.21 -6.06 -20.67
C VAL A 85 70.36 -6.68 -21.44
N ASP A 86 70.39 -6.40 -22.74
CA ASP A 86 71.43 -6.82 -23.69
C ASP A 86 72.48 -5.73 -23.95
N THR A 87 72.19 -4.48 -23.58
CA THR A 87 73.10 -3.33 -23.67
C THR A 87 73.02 -2.46 -22.43
N GLU A 88 74.10 -1.76 -22.07
CA GLU A 88 74.09 -0.75 -21.00
C GLU A 88 73.24 0.46 -21.42
N SER A 89 71.98 0.49 -20.99
CA SER A 89 71.08 1.64 -21.18
C SER A 89 70.79 2.31 -19.84
N PRO A 90 71.02 3.64 -19.69
CA PRO A 90 70.72 4.37 -18.46
C PRO A 90 69.23 4.41 -18.11
N ARG A 91 68.34 4.09 -19.07
CA ARG A 91 66.88 4.09 -18.90
C ARG A 91 66.30 2.81 -18.27
N THR A 92 67.14 1.80 -18.04
CA THR A 92 66.71 0.49 -17.51
C THR A 92 65.92 0.61 -16.19
N LEU A 93 66.35 1.51 -15.29
CA LEU A 93 65.65 1.75 -14.02
C LEU A 93 64.31 2.49 -14.19
N GLU A 94 64.22 3.37 -15.20
CA GLU A 94 62.99 4.10 -15.53
C GLU A 94 61.91 3.13 -16.05
N TYR A 95 62.29 2.12 -16.83
CA TYR A 95 61.37 1.09 -17.32
C TYR A 95 60.78 0.22 -16.20
N LEU A 96 61.55 -0.12 -15.16
CA LEU A 96 61.01 -0.81 -13.97
C LEU A 96 60.00 0.06 -13.23
N ALA A 97 60.31 1.35 -13.05
CA ALA A 97 59.43 2.28 -12.36
C ALA A 97 58.12 2.56 -13.14
N SER A 98 58.12 2.36 -14.46
CA SER A 98 56.95 2.61 -15.32
C SER A 98 55.77 1.65 -15.08
N GLY A 99 56.01 0.48 -14.47
CA GLY A 99 54.99 -0.56 -14.28
C GLY A 99 54.54 -1.27 -15.58
N GLN A 100 55.18 -0.98 -16.72
CA GLN A 100 54.81 -1.55 -18.03
C GLN A 100 55.36 -2.98 -18.25
N PHE A 101 56.40 -3.33 -17.50
CA PHE A 101 57.08 -4.63 -17.55
C PHE A 101 56.88 -5.38 -16.24
N LEU A 102 56.72 -6.70 -16.34
CA LEU A 102 56.66 -7.59 -15.18
C LEU A 102 57.96 -7.53 -14.38
N THR A 103 59.10 -7.60 -15.08
CA THR A 103 60.43 -7.61 -14.48
C THR A 103 61.51 -7.38 -15.54
N ILE A 104 62.75 -7.20 -15.08
CA ILE A 104 63.94 -7.05 -15.92
C ILE A 104 64.89 -8.23 -15.72
N LEU A 105 65.38 -8.77 -16.83
CA LEU A 105 66.30 -9.90 -16.90
C LEU A 105 67.67 -9.42 -17.40
N THR A 106 68.72 -9.61 -16.60
CA THR A 106 70.09 -9.23 -16.99
C THR A 106 70.84 -10.38 -17.66
N CYS A 107 71.59 -10.10 -18.74
CA CYS A 107 72.47 -11.07 -19.36
C CYS A 107 73.76 -11.31 -18.52
N PRO A 108 74.35 -12.53 -18.52
CA PRO A 108 73.82 -13.73 -19.17
C PRO A 108 72.58 -14.27 -18.45
N VAL A 109 71.66 -14.79 -19.25
CA VAL A 109 70.44 -15.44 -18.77
C VAL A 109 70.79 -16.85 -18.28
N ASN A 110 70.24 -17.25 -17.14
CA ASN A 110 70.38 -18.60 -16.60
C ASN A 110 69.02 -19.15 -16.14
N THR A 111 68.98 -20.45 -15.86
CA THR A 111 67.76 -21.17 -15.45
C THR A 111 67.15 -20.60 -14.16
N GLU A 112 67.98 -20.14 -13.20
CA GLU A 112 67.50 -19.58 -11.94
C GLU A 112 66.75 -18.26 -12.14
N LYS A 113 67.31 -17.34 -12.92
CA LYS A 113 66.66 -16.07 -13.27
C LYS A 113 65.35 -16.30 -14.02
N ILE A 114 65.32 -17.23 -14.98
CA ILE A 114 64.10 -17.56 -15.74
C ILE A 114 63.03 -18.21 -14.84
N ALA A 115 63.42 -19.10 -13.93
CA ALA A 115 62.49 -19.68 -12.95
C ALA A 115 61.88 -18.61 -12.02
N GLN A 116 62.64 -17.58 -11.65
CA GLN A 116 62.11 -16.44 -10.90
C GLN A 116 61.10 -15.62 -11.72
N VAL A 117 61.40 -15.33 -12.99
CA VAL A 117 60.47 -14.62 -13.88
C VAL A 117 59.16 -15.41 -14.07
N LEU A 118 59.25 -16.72 -14.31
CA LEU A 118 58.07 -17.58 -14.48
C LEU A 118 57.21 -17.63 -13.22
N ARG A 119 57.82 -17.73 -12.02
CA ARG A 119 57.07 -17.66 -10.75
C ARG A 119 56.36 -16.32 -10.57
N GLN A 120 57.05 -15.21 -10.81
CA GLN A 120 56.46 -13.88 -10.70
C GLN A 120 55.32 -13.68 -11.71
N ALA A 121 55.49 -14.20 -12.92
CA ALA A 121 54.49 -14.22 -13.98
C ALA A 121 53.23 -14.99 -13.56
N GLU A 122 53.39 -16.19 -13.01
CA GLU A 122 52.31 -17.02 -12.47
C GLU A 122 51.61 -16.35 -11.28
N GLU A 123 52.33 -15.76 -10.34
CA GLU A 123 51.76 -15.03 -9.19
C GLU A 123 50.89 -13.85 -9.62
N VAL A 124 51.40 -12.99 -10.51
CA VAL A 124 50.62 -11.87 -11.07
C VAL A 124 49.43 -12.38 -11.88
N ALA A 125 49.60 -13.51 -12.57
CA ALA A 125 48.52 -14.10 -13.34
C ALA A 125 47.37 -14.59 -12.45
N ALA A 126 47.70 -15.22 -11.32
CA ALA A 126 46.76 -15.70 -10.30
C ALA A 126 46.04 -14.52 -9.63
N LEU A 127 46.77 -13.50 -9.17
CA LEU A 127 46.17 -12.31 -8.54
C LEU A 127 45.14 -11.61 -9.43
N TYR A 128 45.44 -11.45 -10.73
CA TYR A 128 44.49 -10.86 -11.67
C TYR A 128 43.22 -11.70 -11.81
N ASN A 129 43.34 -13.03 -11.81
CA ASN A 129 42.20 -13.93 -11.89
C ASN A 129 41.33 -13.82 -10.63
N ASP A 130 41.95 -13.79 -9.45
CA ASP A 130 41.23 -13.63 -8.18
C ASP A 130 40.47 -12.30 -8.14
N ILE A 131 41.10 -11.20 -8.58
CA ILE A 131 40.45 -9.88 -8.70
C ILE A 131 39.29 -9.93 -9.70
N PHE A 132 39.48 -10.60 -10.84
CA PHE A 132 38.44 -10.72 -11.86
C PHE A 132 37.23 -11.50 -11.35
N LEU A 133 37.45 -12.65 -10.69
CA LEU A 133 36.39 -13.45 -10.08
C LEU A 133 35.68 -12.66 -8.98
N MET A 134 36.42 -11.98 -8.12
CA MET A 134 35.87 -11.11 -7.08
C MET A 134 35.02 -9.98 -7.69
N ALA A 135 35.46 -9.36 -8.78
CA ALA A 135 34.70 -8.31 -9.45
C ALA A 135 33.38 -8.83 -10.04
N GLN A 136 33.38 -10.05 -10.61
CA GLN A 136 32.15 -10.70 -11.08
C GLN A 136 31.20 -11.01 -9.92
N GLU A 137 31.71 -11.56 -8.81
CA GLU A 137 30.93 -11.85 -7.61
C GLU A 137 30.30 -10.58 -7.02
N ILE A 138 31.08 -9.52 -6.86
CA ILE A 138 30.58 -8.21 -6.39
C ILE A 138 29.50 -7.66 -7.33
N SER A 139 29.67 -7.80 -8.64
CA SER A 139 28.67 -7.35 -9.60
C SER A 139 27.35 -8.09 -9.43
N LEU A 140 27.41 -9.42 -9.25
CA LEU A 140 26.23 -10.25 -9.00
C LEU A 140 25.55 -9.89 -7.67
N GLU A 141 26.33 -9.72 -6.60
CA GLU A 141 25.81 -9.30 -5.30
C GLU A 141 25.11 -7.94 -5.36
N ARG A 142 25.69 -6.97 -6.09
CA ARG A 142 25.07 -5.65 -6.29
C ARG A 142 23.75 -5.74 -7.04
N GLU A 143 23.65 -6.61 -8.04
CA GLU A 143 22.40 -6.82 -8.77
C GLU A 143 21.33 -7.44 -7.84
N LEU A 144 21.70 -8.46 -7.05
CA LEU A 144 20.81 -9.06 -6.06
C LEU A 144 20.34 -8.06 -5.00
N LEU A 145 21.26 -7.24 -4.47
CA LEU A 145 20.95 -6.18 -3.52
C LEU A 145 20.00 -5.14 -4.12
N THR A 146 20.20 -4.76 -5.39
CA THR A 146 19.32 -3.82 -6.09
C THR A 146 17.90 -4.38 -6.20
N ARG A 147 17.74 -5.62 -6.64
CA ARG A 147 16.43 -6.30 -6.69
C ARG A 147 15.78 -6.41 -5.32
N LYS A 148 16.56 -6.69 -4.26
CA LYS A 148 16.04 -6.74 -2.88
C LYS A 148 15.59 -5.37 -2.36
N ASN A 149 16.33 -4.31 -2.69
CA ASN A 149 15.93 -2.95 -2.33
C ASN A 149 14.66 -2.51 -3.05
N GLU A 150 14.50 -2.85 -4.33
CA GLU A 150 13.26 -2.61 -5.07
C GLU A 150 12.06 -3.31 -4.43
N GLN A 151 12.23 -4.59 -4.04
CA GLN A 151 11.20 -5.34 -3.30
C GLN A 151 10.81 -4.67 -1.99
N LEU A 152 11.79 -4.23 -1.18
CA LEU A 152 11.52 -3.55 0.08
C LEU A 152 10.84 -2.19 -0.13
N SER A 153 11.28 -1.43 -1.14
CA SER A 153 10.67 -0.14 -1.47
C SER A 153 9.20 -0.30 -1.85
N PHE A 154 8.88 -1.31 -2.67
CA PHE A 154 7.51 -1.65 -3.03
C PHE A 154 6.64 -2.00 -1.81
N LEU A 155 7.13 -2.87 -0.91
CA LEU A 155 6.37 -3.26 0.29
C LEU A 155 6.16 -2.06 1.24
N ASN A 156 7.19 -1.23 1.43
CA ASN A 156 7.07 -0.02 2.25
C ASN A 156 6.10 1.00 1.65
N GLN A 157 6.03 1.12 0.33
CA GLN A 157 5.06 1.97 -0.35
C GLN A 157 3.63 1.50 -0.06
N ILE A 158 3.33 0.21 -0.25
CA ILE A 158 2.02 -0.37 0.06
C ILE A 158 1.64 -0.14 1.52
N LEU A 159 2.56 -0.42 2.45
CA LEU A 159 2.32 -0.20 3.88
C LEU A 159 1.99 1.27 4.17
N THR A 160 2.78 2.19 3.60
CA THR A 160 2.61 3.63 3.80
C THR A 160 1.28 4.10 3.23
N SER A 161 0.96 3.76 1.98
CA SER A 161 -0.29 4.13 1.31
C SER A 161 -1.51 3.56 2.03
N ALA A 162 -1.51 2.28 2.37
CA ALA A 162 -2.61 1.63 3.08
C ALA A 162 -2.83 2.19 4.49
N SER A 163 -1.78 2.70 5.15
CA SER A 163 -1.88 3.32 6.48
C SER A 163 -2.47 4.74 6.49
N LYS A 164 -2.61 5.39 5.32
CA LYS A 164 -3.13 6.77 5.23
C LYS A 164 -4.64 6.87 5.49
N SER A 165 -5.37 5.79 5.29
CA SER A 165 -6.81 5.72 5.51
C SER A 165 -7.17 4.58 6.45
N LEU A 166 -8.26 4.77 7.19
CA LEU A 166 -8.92 3.73 7.97
C LEU A 166 -10.22 3.26 7.30
N ASP A 167 -10.52 3.74 6.08
CA ASP A 167 -11.65 3.27 5.29
C ASP A 167 -11.24 2.12 4.35
N PRO A 168 -11.71 0.88 4.60
CA PRO A 168 -11.53 -0.25 3.70
C PRO A 168 -11.71 0.04 2.20
N ALA A 169 -12.71 0.85 1.81
CA ALA A 169 -12.95 1.15 0.40
C ALA A 169 -11.83 2.00 -0.21
N GLU A 170 -11.33 2.98 0.54
CA GLU A 170 -10.23 3.86 0.13
C GLU A 170 -8.89 3.11 0.10
N ILE A 171 -8.65 2.23 1.08
CA ILE A 171 -7.45 1.37 1.11
C ILE A 171 -7.40 0.48 -0.14
N LEU A 172 -8.50 -0.20 -0.48
CA LEU A 172 -8.58 -1.04 -1.68
C LEU A 172 -8.40 -0.21 -2.96
N SER A 173 -9.08 0.93 -3.06
CA SER A 173 -8.95 1.81 -4.23
C SER A 173 -7.52 2.32 -4.43
N THR A 174 -6.84 2.67 -3.35
CA THR A 174 -5.44 3.15 -3.40
C THR A 174 -4.49 2.00 -3.76
N SER A 175 -4.77 0.78 -3.27
CA SER A 175 -3.94 -0.40 -3.53
C SER A 175 -3.81 -0.75 -5.02
N VAL A 176 -4.79 -0.34 -5.85
CA VAL A 176 -4.71 -0.51 -7.32
C VAL A 176 -3.47 0.17 -7.89
N GLN A 177 -3.15 1.39 -7.45
CA GLN A 177 -1.99 2.13 -7.95
C GLN A 177 -0.68 1.49 -7.47
N ASP A 178 -0.62 1.05 -6.23
CA ASP A 178 0.59 0.43 -5.70
C ASP A 178 0.84 -0.95 -6.35
N LEU A 179 -0.18 -1.79 -6.49
CA LEU A 179 -0.07 -3.11 -7.12
C LEU A 179 0.26 -3.02 -8.62
N ASN A 180 -0.10 -1.91 -9.28
CA ASN A 180 0.29 -1.62 -10.66
C ASN A 180 1.81 -1.54 -10.89
N LEU A 181 2.60 -1.34 -9.82
CA LEU A 181 4.06 -1.40 -9.91
C LEU A 181 4.61 -2.83 -10.11
N LEU A 182 3.80 -3.86 -9.82
CA LEU A 182 4.21 -5.27 -9.88
C LEU A 182 3.54 -6.03 -11.04
N LEU A 183 2.27 -5.75 -11.31
CA LEU A 183 1.47 -6.35 -12.38
C LEU A 183 0.46 -5.34 -12.90
N ASN A 184 0.07 -5.40 -14.17
CA ASN A 184 -0.95 -4.50 -14.72
C ASN A 184 -2.33 -4.80 -14.11
N VAL A 185 -2.73 -4.04 -13.09
CA VAL A 185 -3.98 -4.21 -12.34
C VAL A 185 -5.06 -3.29 -12.90
N GLN A 186 -6.14 -3.89 -13.41
CA GLN A 186 -7.34 -3.18 -13.83
C GLN A 186 -8.17 -2.72 -12.63
N THR A 187 -8.40 -3.63 -11.67
CA THR A 187 -9.14 -3.33 -10.45
C THR A 187 -8.82 -4.34 -9.35
N VAL A 188 -9.10 -3.94 -8.11
CA VAL A 188 -9.00 -4.79 -6.92
C VAL A 188 -10.37 -4.83 -6.25
N LEU A 189 -10.85 -6.04 -5.97
CA LEU A 189 -12.08 -6.30 -5.25
C LEU A 189 -11.75 -6.92 -3.90
N GLY A 190 -12.67 -6.75 -2.95
CA GLY A 190 -12.54 -7.34 -1.62
C GLY A 190 -13.80 -8.09 -1.23
N ILE A 191 -13.64 -9.20 -0.53
CA ILE A 191 -14.71 -9.78 0.27
C ILE A 191 -14.20 -10.05 1.68
N PHE A 192 -14.98 -9.63 2.67
CA PHE A 192 -14.67 -9.78 4.09
C PHE A 192 -15.82 -10.48 4.75
N TRP A 193 -15.54 -11.35 5.72
CA TRP A 193 -16.59 -12.02 6.47
C TRP A 193 -16.31 -11.96 7.96
N GLU A 194 -17.39 -11.92 8.73
CA GLU A 194 -17.35 -11.94 10.18
C GLU A 194 -18.37 -12.94 10.71
N GLN A 195 -18.04 -13.55 11.85
CA GLN A 195 -18.93 -14.43 12.58
C GLN A 195 -19.66 -13.63 13.67
N GLU A 196 -20.99 -13.58 13.59
CA GLU A 196 -21.86 -13.03 14.63
C GLU A 196 -22.87 -14.09 15.06
N GLU A 197 -22.88 -14.44 16.36
CA GLU A 197 -23.86 -15.37 16.96
C GLU A 197 -24.07 -16.67 16.15
N ASP A 198 -22.97 -17.26 15.65
CA ASP A 198 -22.93 -18.48 14.82
C ASP A 198 -23.39 -18.34 13.35
N GLN A 199 -23.58 -17.10 12.88
CA GLN A 199 -23.87 -16.77 11.49
C GLN A 199 -22.70 -16.02 10.85
N PHE A 200 -22.43 -16.28 9.57
CA PHE A 200 -21.43 -15.53 8.81
C PHE A 200 -22.09 -14.52 7.89
N ASN A 201 -21.72 -13.26 8.05
CA ASN A 201 -22.12 -12.18 7.15
C ASN A 201 -20.90 -11.70 6.38
N ALA A 202 -21.11 -11.28 5.13
CA ALA A 202 -20.04 -10.80 4.26
C ALA A 202 -20.24 -9.35 3.82
N GLU A 203 -19.15 -8.61 3.70
CA GLU A 203 -19.11 -7.31 3.02
C GLU A 203 -18.29 -7.45 1.74
N LEU A 204 -18.89 -7.09 0.62
CA LEU A 204 -18.28 -7.15 -0.71
C LEU A 204 -17.95 -5.74 -1.17
N PHE A 205 -16.74 -5.54 -1.67
CA PHE A 205 -16.25 -4.27 -2.20
C PHE A 205 -16.18 -4.36 -3.73
N LEU A 206 -17.07 -3.64 -4.39
CA LEU A 206 -17.21 -3.60 -5.84
C LEU A 206 -17.06 -2.17 -6.38
N PRO A 207 -16.67 -1.96 -7.64
CA PRO A 207 -16.66 -0.63 -8.24
C PRO A 207 -18.04 0.02 -8.28
N ALA A 208 -18.09 1.34 -8.17
CA ALA A 208 -19.35 2.08 -8.08
C ALA A 208 -20.14 2.07 -9.40
N ASN A 209 -19.46 1.91 -10.54
CA ASN A 209 -20.01 2.14 -11.88
C ASN A 209 -20.42 0.86 -12.65
N ILE A 210 -20.71 -0.25 -11.95
CA ILE A 210 -21.17 -1.51 -12.57
C ILE A 210 -22.71 -1.60 -12.58
N THR A 211 -23.28 -2.15 -13.66
CA THR A 211 -24.72 -2.39 -13.77
C THR A 211 -25.17 -3.58 -12.90
N LYS A 212 -26.46 -3.67 -12.58
CA LYS A 212 -27.00 -4.81 -11.80
C LYS A 212 -26.70 -6.17 -12.45
N ASP A 213 -26.78 -6.25 -13.77
CA ASP A 213 -26.50 -7.48 -14.52
C ASP A 213 -25.02 -7.88 -14.44
N GLN A 214 -24.12 -6.89 -14.31
CA GLN A 214 -22.69 -7.13 -14.08
C GLN A 214 -22.38 -7.47 -12.61
N GLN A 215 -23.19 -6.99 -11.66
CA GLN A 215 -23.00 -7.24 -10.22
C GLN A 215 -23.22 -8.72 -9.86
N GLU A 216 -24.28 -9.35 -10.38
CA GLU A 216 -24.64 -10.72 -9.99
C GLU A 216 -23.52 -11.76 -10.17
N PRO A 217 -22.83 -11.83 -11.33
CA PRO A 217 -21.68 -12.72 -11.51
C PRO A 217 -20.56 -12.49 -10.49
N TRP A 218 -20.27 -11.22 -10.19
CA TRP A 218 -19.22 -10.84 -9.23
C TRP A 218 -19.58 -11.18 -7.80
N VAL A 219 -20.82 -10.90 -7.38
CA VAL A 219 -21.33 -11.29 -6.07
C VAL A 219 -21.26 -12.81 -5.90
N SER A 220 -21.74 -13.57 -6.89
CA SER A 220 -21.67 -15.03 -6.89
C SER A 220 -20.24 -15.55 -6.79
N HIS A 221 -19.32 -14.96 -7.57
CA HIS A 221 -17.90 -15.31 -7.53
C HIS A 221 -17.28 -15.05 -6.14
N LEU A 222 -17.45 -13.83 -5.61
CA LEU A 222 -16.89 -13.42 -4.32
C LEU A 222 -17.42 -14.29 -3.17
N LEU A 223 -18.74 -14.56 -3.13
CA LEU A 223 -19.32 -15.47 -2.13
C LEU A 223 -18.74 -16.89 -2.26
N GLY A 224 -18.46 -17.36 -3.48
CA GLY A 224 -17.74 -18.60 -3.73
C GLY A 224 -16.31 -18.59 -3.18
N VAL A 225 -15.59 -17.46 -3.30
CA VAL A 225 -14.26 -17.27 -2.70
C VAL A 225 -14.34 -17.34 -1.17
N ALA A 226 -15.29 -16.65 -0.54
CA ALA A 226 -15.46 -16.68 0.91
C ALA A 226 -15.77 -18.10 1.43
N ARG A 227 -16.67 -18.84 0.76
CA ARG A 227 -16.94 -20.25 1.12
C ARG A 227 -15.69 -21.11 1.05
N ARG A 228 -14.84 -20.92 0.04
CA ARG A 228 -13.59 -21.68 -0.14
C ARG A 228 -12.58 -21.41 0.98
N PHE A 229 -12.43 -20.15 1.39
CA PHE A 229 -11.45 -19.80 2.43
C PHE A 229 -11.98 -19.97 3.87
N ASN A 230 -13.28 -19.85 4.10
CA ASN A 230 -13.90 -20.05 5.41
C ASN A 230 -14.26 -21.51 5.71
N GLY A 231 -13.50 -22.47 5.17
CA GLY A 231 -13.69 -23.90 5.44
C GLY A 231 -15.06 -24.46 5.03
N GLY A 232 -15.72 -23.88 4.02
CA GLY A 232 -17.02 -24.31 3.52
C GLY A 232 -18.23 -23.79 4.30
N LYS A 233 -18.04 -22.94 5.32
CA LYS A 233 -19.14 -22.33 6.08
C LYS A 233 -19.97 -21.40 5.20
N ASN A 234 -21.29 -21.43 5.38
CA ASN A 234 -22.21 -20.69 4.53
C ASN A 234 -22.34 -19.23 4.98
N ILE A 235 -22.29 -18.30 4.01
CA ILE A 235 -22.59 -16.88 4.23
C ILE A 235 -24.11 -16.72 4.19
N GLN A 236 -24.71 -16.20 5.26
CA GLN A 236 -26.16 -16.02 5.39
C GLN A 236 -26.65 -14.71 4.81
N GLY A 237 -25.92 -13.63 5.07
CA GLY A 237 -26.22 -12.29 4.56
C GLY A 237 -24.99 -11.65 3.94
N TYR A 238 -25.20 -10.72 3.02
CA TYR A 238 -24.13 -9.89 2.51
C TYR A 238 -24.58 -8.45 2.25
N GLN A 239 -23.64 -7.53 2.36
CA GLN A 239 -23.79 -6.14 1.95
C GLN A 239 -22.75 -5.77 0.90
N VAL A 240 -23.09 -4.84 0.02
CA VAL A 240 -22.20 -4.35 -1.04
C VAL A 240 -21.80 -2.92 -0.74
N SER A 241 -20.51 -2.70 -0.61
CA SER A 241 -19.86 -1.40 -0.46
C SER A 241 -19.16 -1.03 -1.77
N PHE A 242 -19.21 0.25 -2.14
CA PHE A 242 -18.69 0.71 -3.42
C PHE A 242 -17.32 1.38 -3.28
N LEU A 243 -16.40 1.04 -4.20
CA LEU A 243 -15.06 1.61 -4.27
C LEU A 243 -15.10 3.03 -4.89
N PRO A 244 -14.49 4.03 -4.24
CA PRO A 244 -14.44 5.40 -4.74
C PRO A 244 -13.61 5.51 -6.03
N GLY A 245 -13.87 6.54 -6.85
CA GLY A 245 -12.98 6.92 -7.96
C GLY A 245 -12.91 5.99 -9.17
N THR A 246 -13.81 5.01 -9.28
CA THR A 246 -13.85 4.08 -10.41
C THR A 246 -14.56 4.71 -11.61
N GLU A 247 -13.87 5.50 -12.43
CA GLU A 247 -14.39 5.90 -13.76
C GLU A 247 -14.67 4.65 -14.61
N GLN A 248 -15.76 4.66 -15.39
CA GLN A 248 -16.32 3.53 -16.18
C GLN A 248 -15.36 2.35 -16.35
N SER A 249 -15.46 1.38 -15.45
CA SER A 249 -14.73 0.12 -15.59
C SER A 249 -15.57 -0.82 -16.44
N ASP A 250 -15.10 -1.18 -17.63
CA ASP A 250 -15.58 -2.34 -18.40
C ASP A 250 -15.18 -3.62 -17.66
N LEU A 251 -15.77 -3.82 -16.48
CA LEU A 251 -15.51 -4.95 -15.63
C LEU A 251 -16.17 -6.16 -16.30
N CYS A 252 -15.33 -6.92 -17.01
CA CYS A 252 -15.75 -8.16 -17.66
C CYS A 252 -16.24 -9.18 -16.62
N VAL A 253 -16.97 -10.18 -17.12
CA VAL A 253 -17.38 -11.35 -16.34
C VAL A 253 -16.12 -11.98 -15.73
N PRO A 254 -16.15 -12.46 -14.47
CA PRO A 254 -14.97 -13.02 -13.82
C PRO A 254 -14.39 -14.23 -14.56
N GLU A 255 -13.34 -14.00 -15.35
CA GLU A 255 -12.56 -15.04 -16.02
C GLU A 255 -11.38 -15.48 -15.16
N ARG A 256 -11.34 -16.76 -14.78
CA ARG A 256 -10.29 -17.28 -13.86
C ARG A 256 -8.85 -17.06 -14.34
N SER A 257 -8.63 -16.96 -15.65
CA SER A 257 -7.31 -16.68 -16.26
C SER A 257 -6.79 -15.28 -15.99
N GLN A 258 -7.67 -14.35 -15.59
CA GLN A 258 -7.36 -12.94 -15.34
C GLN A 258 -7.46 -12.54 -13.86
N LEU A 259 -7.60 -13.52 -12.96
CA LEU A 259 -7.84 -13.27 -11.54
C LEU A 259 -6.74 -13.86 -10.68
N VAL A 260 -6.12 -13.01 -9.86
CA VAL A 260 -5.31 -13.46 -8.73
C VAL A 260 -6.14 -13.31 -7.48
N THR A 261 -6.29 -14.41 -6.73
CA THR A 261 -7.05 -14.42 -5.48
C THR A 261 -6.11 -14.70 -4.32
N GLU A 262 -5.96 -13.72 -3.43
CA GLU A 262 -5.10 -13.82 -2.25
C GLU A 262 -5.96 -13.78 -0.97
N PRO A 263 -5.78 -14.71 -0.03
CA PRO A 263 -6.48 -14.66 1.24
C PRO A 263 -5.89 -13.56 2.14
N LEU A 264 -6.76 -12.85 2.86
CA LEU A 264 -6.36 -11.89 3.87
C LEU A 264 -6.32 -12.60 5.23
N MET A 265 -5.11 -12.83 5.72
CA MET A 265 -4.82 -13.63 6.89
C MET A 265 -4.48 -12.74 8.09
N LEU A 266 -4.92 -13.13 9.29
CA LEU A 266 -4.41 -12.62 10.56
C LEU A 266 -4.12 -13.82 11.46
N GLY A 267 -2.86 -14.22 11.59
CA GLY A 267 -2.52 -15.54 12.11
C GLY A 267 -2.93 -16.63 11.12
N ASP A 268 -3.55 -17.71 11.62
CA ASP A 268 -3.90 -18.89 10.80
C ASP A 268 -5.31 -18.84 10.19
N GLU A 269 -6.13 -17.84 10.53
CA GLU A 269 -7.50 -17.73 10.04
C GLU A 269 -7.68 -16.62 9.00
N PRO A 270 -8.25 -16.93 7.81
CA PRO A 270 -8.63 -15.92 6.84
C PRO A 270 -9.91 -15.21 7.28
N PHE A 271 -9.92 -13.89 7.14
CA PHE A 271 -11.10 -13.06 7.42
C PHE A 271 -11.63 -12.33 6.19
N GLY A 272 -10.92 -12.47 5.09
CA GLY A 272 -11.28 -11.88 3.82
C GLY A 272 -10.44 -12.44 2.70
N ALA A 273 -10.71 -11.96 1.50
CA ALA A 273 -9.91 -12.23 0.32
C ALA A 273 -9.85 -11.00 -0.56
N LEU A 274 -8.70 -10.84 -1.20
CA LEU A 274 -8.43 -9.86 -2.23
C LEU A 274 -8.52 -10.53 -3.59
N ILE A 275 -9.26 -9.93 -4.52
CA ILE A 275 -9.37 -10.40 -5.90
C ILE A 275 -8.80 -9.31 -6.79
N ILE A 276 -7.67 -9.61 -7.43
CA ILE A 276 -6.95 -8.70 -8.29
C ILE A 276 -7.23 -9.08 -9.74
N CYS A 277 -7.79 -8.15 -10.50
CA CYS A 277 -8.08 -8.32 -11.91
C CYS A 277 -6.90 -7.83 -12.74
N SER A 278 -6.26 -8.74 -13.48
CA SER A 278 -5.08 -8.46 -14.28
C SER A 278 -4.98 -9.43 -15.45
N GLU A 279 -4.72 -8.92 -16.65
CA GLU A 279 -4.44 -9.76 -17.83
C GLU A 279 -3.17 -10.62 -17.65
N GLU A 280 -2.23 -10.17 -16.81
CA GLU A 280 -0.99 -10.87 -16.51
C GLU A 280 -1.15 -12.00 -15.47
N ALA A 281 -2.34 -12.18 -14.88
CA ALA A 281 -2.57 -13.14 -13.80
C ALA A 281 -2.15 -14.58 -14.17
N SER A 282 -2.42 -15.02 -15.40
CA SER A 282 -2.05 -16.35 -15.90
C SER A 282 -0.54 -16.55 -16.12
N THR A 283 0.22 -15.46 -16.24
CA THR A 283 1.66 -15.46 -16.52
C THR A 283 2.52 -15.11 -15.29
N LEU A 284 1.90 -15.00 -14.11
CA LEU A 284 2.59 -14.59 -12.89
C LEU A 284 3.63 -15.63 -12.45
N GLY A 285 4.91 -15.28 -12.57
CA GLY A 285 6.01 -16.12 -12.11
C GLY A 285 6.09 -16.23 -10.57
N GLN A 286 6.79 -17.27 -10.08
CA GLN A 286 6.87 -17.57 -8.64
C GLN A 286 7.41 -16.40 -7.79
N ASP A 287 8.40 -15.66 -8.29
CA ASP A 287 8.99 -14.55 -7.54
C ASP A 287 8.01 -13.37 -7.41
N ARG A 288 7.29 -13.03 -8.48
CA ARG A 288 6.23 -12.00 -8.42
C ARG A 288 5.08 -12.44 -7.52
N ALA A 289 4.69 -13.70 -7.56
CA ALA A 289 3.66 -14.24 -6.67
C ALA A 289 4.07 -14.13 -5.18
N LYS A 290 5.33 -14.40 -4.83
CA LYS A 290 5.82 -14.21 -3.44
C LYS A 290 5.79 -12.75 -3.00
N ILE A 291 6.16 -11.83 -3.87
CA ILE A 291 6.11 -10.38 -3.59
C ILE A 291 4.66 -9.95 -3.39
N LEU A 292 3.76 -10.41 -4.26
CA LEU A 292 2.33 -10.12 -4.18
C LEU A 292 1.70 -10.65 -2.89
N HIS A 293 2.05 -11.86 -2.48
CA HIS A 293 1.60 -12.45 -1.23
C HIS A 293 2.07 -11.61 -0.01
N SER A 294 3.33 -11.17 -0.03
CA SER A 294 3.90 -10.31 1.03
C SER A 294 3.19 -8.96 1.10
N ALA A 295 2.92 -8.34 -0.06
CA ALA A 295 2.12 -7.12 -0.15
C ALA A 295 0.70 -7.32 0.40
N THR A 296 0.08 -8.45 0.06
CA THR A 296 -1.27 -8.77 0.53
C THR A 296 -1.31 -8.99 2.04
N THR A 297 -0.24 -9.49 2.66
CA THR A 297 -0.11 -9.56 4.12
C THR A 297 -0.13 -8.17 4.77
N HIS A 298 0.56 -7.18 4.18
CA HIS A 298 0.51 -5.80 4.67
C HIS A 298 -0.87 -5.17 4.48
N LEU A 299 -1.51 -5.40 3.33
CA LEU A 299 -2.89 -4.97 3.08
C LEU A 299 -3.86 -5.62 4.06
N ALA A 300 -3.70 -6.90 4.38
CA ALA A 300 -4.53 -7.61 5.35
C ALA A 300 -4.52 -6.92 6.72
N LEU A 301 -3.34 -6.49 7.19
CA LEU A 301 -3.24 -5.75 8.46
C LEU A 301 -3.97 -4.40 8.39
N ALA A 302 -3.76 -3.62 7.33
CA ALA A 302 -4.43 -2.33 7.16
C ALA A 302 -5.96 -2.48 7.06
N MET A 303 -6.43 -3.45 6.28
CA MET A 303 -7.85 -3.77 6.13
C MET A 303 -8.47 -4.22 7.45
N ARG A 304 -7.77 -5.07 8.22
CA ARG A 304 -8.24 -5.49 9.55
C ARG A 304 -8.40 -4.29 10.48
N ASN A 305 -7.43 -3.39 10.50
CA ASN A 305 -7.47 -2.19 11.33
C ASN A 305 -8.62 -1.27 10.90
N GLY A 306 -8.82 -1.05 9.61
CA GLY A 306 -9.91 -0.24 9.08
C GLY A 306 -11.30 -0.81 9.41
N LEU A 307 -11.49 -2.12 9.21
CA LEU A 307 -12.74 -2.82 9.57
C LEU A 307 -13.02 -2.77 11.08
N ALA A 308 -12.00 -3.02 11.91
CA ALA A 308 -12.13 -2.94 13.36
C ALA A 308 -12.45 -1.52 13.83
N TYR A 309 -11.81 -0.51 13.24
CA TYR A 309 -12.08 0.90 13.52
C TYR A 309 -13.51 1.28 13.12
N ARG A 310 -13.98 0.86 11.94
CA ARG A 310 -15.35 1.09 11.48
C ARG A 310 -16.37 0.47 12.44
N LYS A 311 -16.15 -0.78 12.85
CA LYS A 311 -17.03 -1.46 13.82
C LYS A 311 -17.03 -0.79 15.19
N LEU A 312 -15.86 -0.30 15.63
CA LEU A 312 -15.74 0.48 16.85
C LEU A 312 -16.52 1.80 16.73
N LYS A 313 -16.40 2.48 15.58
CA LYS A 313 -17.13 3.71 15.27
C LYS A 313 -18.64 3.48 15.26
N GLU A 314 -19.14 2.45 14.58
CA GLU A 314 -20.56 2.12 14.52
C GLU A 314 -21.16 1.83 15.91
N ARG A 315 -20.42 1.10 16.76
CA ARG A 315 -20.79 0.88 18.17
C ARG A 315 -20.74 2.16 18.98
N ALA A 316 -19.82 3.06 18.63
CA ALA A 316 -19.68 4.38 19.24
C ALA A 316 -20.62 5.43 18.62
N ASP A 317 -21.40 5.12 17.58
CA ASP A 317 -22.32 6.04 16.89
C ASP A 317 -23.77 5.92 17.41
N HIS A 318 -24.05 4.90 18.22
CA HIS A 318 -25.34 4.69 18.87
C HIS A 318 -25.24 4.91 20.39
N ASP A 319 -26.33 5.33 21.00
CA ASP A 319 -26.44 5.42 22.46
C ASP A 319 -26.63 4.02 23.06
N GLY A 320 -25.72 3.64 23.97
CA GLY A 320 -25.68 2.28 24.53
C GLY A 320 -26.93 1.90 25.33
N LEU A 321 -27.70 2.89 25.83
CA LEU A 321 -28.92 2.66 26.58
C LEU A 321 -30.15 2.56 25.67
N THR A 322 -30.36 3.56 24.81
CA THR A 322 -31.58 3.73 24.01
C THR A 322 -31.53 3.08 22.62
N ARG A 323 -30.33 2.67 22.17
CA ARG A 323 -30.07 2.01 20.87
C ARG A 323 -30.41 2.84 19.62
N ILE A 324 -30.80 4.09 19.77
CA ILE A 324 -30.84 5.07 18.67
C ILE A 324 -29.46 5.74 18.50
N SER A 325 -29.29 6.54 17.45
CA SER A 325 -28.06 7.29 17.21
C SER A 325 -27.70 8.17 18.40
N ASN A 326 -26.43 8.44 18.63
CA ASN A 326 -26.01 9.40 19.66
C ASN A 326 -25.76 10.79 19.06
N ARG A 327 -25.41 11.74 19.93
CA ARG A 327 -25.12 13.13 19.55
C ARG A 327 -24.04 13.25 18.48
N GLN A 328 -22.95 12.48 18.56
CA GLN A 328 -21.86 12.58 17.59
C GLN A 328 -22.34 12.19 16.19
N ASN A 329 -23.11 11.10 16.09
CA ASN A 329 -23.68 10.64 14.83
C ASN A 329 -24.75 11.61 14.30
N PHE A 330 -25.57 12.19 15.19
CA PHE A 330 -26.49 13.27 14.84
C PHE A 330 -25.77 14.47 14.21
N ASP A 331 -24.70 14.96 14.82
CA ASP A 331 -23.94 16.11 14.32
C ASP A 331 -23.35 15.83 12.93
N GLN A 332 -22.87 14.60 12.69
CA GLN A 332 -22.39 14.18 11.38
C GLN A 332 -23.54 14.16 10.36
N ARG A 333 -24.64 13.46 10.68
CA ARG A 333 -25.79 13.31 9.78
C ARG A 333 -26.42 14.66 9.44
N LEU A 334 -26.51 15.57 10.41
CA LEU A 334 -27.04 16.91 10.18
C LEU A 334 -26.19 17.67 9.15
N ARG A 335 -24.86 17.60 9.22
CA ARG A 335 -24.00 18.24 8.20
C ARG A 335 -24.23 17.65 6.80
N GLU A 336 -24.44 16.34 6.70
CA GLU A 336 -24.74 15.68 5.43
C GLU A 336 -26.09 16.13 4.85
N GLU A 337 -27.14 16.17 5.68
CA GLU A 337 -28.48 16.61 5.26
C GLU A 337 -28.53 18.10 4.93
N MET A 338 -27.77 18.95 5.63
CA MET A 338 -27.61 20.36 5.27
C MET A 338 -26.97 20.52 3.87
N LYS A 339 -25.96 19.71 3.53
CA LYS A 339 -25.38 19.69 2.18
C LYS A 339 -26.37 19.17 1.13
N ARG A 340 -27.27 18.25 1.49
CA ARG A 340 -28.33 17.75 0.58
C ARG A 340 -29.41 18.81 0.36
N HIS A 341 -29.85 19.47 1.43
CA HIS A 341 -30.76 20.61 1.40
C HIS A 341 -30.26 21.70 0.44
N GLN A 342 -28.99 22.11 0.58
CA GLN A 342 -28.37 23.13 -0.27
C GLN A 342 -28.29 22.70 -1.74
N ARG A 343 -27.98 21.44 -2.02
CA ARG A 343 -27.84 20.94 -3.40
C ARG A 343 -29.18 20.74 -4.11
N HIS A 344 -30.19 20.26 -3.41
CA HIS A 344 -31.46 19.85 -4.00
C HIS A 344 -32.61 20.82 -3.74
N SER A 345 -32.39 21.88 -2.95
CA SER A 345 -33.43 22.85 -2.58
C SER A 345 -34.69 22.16 -2.04
N GLN A 346 -34.52 21.30 -1.03
CA GLN A 346 -35.60 20.52 -0.41
C GLN A 346 -35.85 20.98 1.01
N ASP A 347 -37.05 20.78 1.57
CA ASP A 347 -37.32 21.07 2.97
C ASP A 347 -36.40 20.27 3.93
N LEU A 348 -36.08 20.86 5.07
CA LEU A 348 -35.39 20.17 6.15
C LEU A 348 -35.95 20.67 7.49
N SER A 349 -36.40 19.77 8.34
CA SER A 349 -36.82 20.11 9.70
C SER A 349 -36.02 19.34 10.74
N ILE A 350 -35.89 19.92 11.93
CA ILE A 350 -35.40 19.24 13.13
C ILE A 350 -36.44 19.40 14.22
N MET A 351 -36.62 18.35 15.02
CA MET A 351 -37.31 18.46 16.31
C MET A 351 -36.38 18.11 17.46
N MET A 352 -36.44 18.89 18.53
CA MET A 352 -35.77 18.64 19.80
C MET A 352 -36.84 18.28 20.83
N LEU A 353 -36.66 17.16 21.52
CA LEU A 353 -37.57 16.60 22.49
C LEU A 353 -36.88 16.48 23.84
N ASP A 354 -37.59 16.80 24.92
CA ASP A 354 -37.12 16.60 26.28
C ASP A 354 -38.23 16.03 27.16
N LEU A 355 -37.86 15.07 28.02
CA LEU A 355 -38.78 14.42 28.94
C LEU A 355 -39.08 15.32 30.14
N ASP A 356 -40.35 15.69 30.29
CA ASP A 356 -40.79 16.61 31.33
C ASP A 356 -40.58 15.99 32.73
N PHE A 357 -39.94 16.75 33.61
CA PHE A 357 -39.70 16.36 35.01
C PHE A 357 -38.96 15.02 35.15
N PHE A 358 -38.10 14.65 34.20
CA PHE A 358 -37.37 13.38 34.25
C PHE A 358 -36.50 13.23 35.50
N LYS A 359 -35.91 14.31 36.00
CA LYS A 359 -35.24 14.31 37.32
C LYS A 359 -36.17 13.84 38.45
N SER A 360 -37.42 14.26 38.47
CA SER A 360 -38.40 13.81 39.48
C SER A 360 -38.71 12.32 39.35
N VAL A 361 -38.70 11.77 38.13
CA VAL A 361 -38.82 10.31 37.91
C VAL A 361 -37.63 9.59 38.53
N ASN A 362 -36.41 10.05 38.27
CA ASN A 362 -35.20 9.48 38.87
C ASN A 362 -35.19 9.58 40.40
N ASP A 363 -35.57 10.73 40.94
CA ASP A 363 -35.59 10.97 42.39
C ASP A 363 -36.67 10.13 43.10
N THR A 364 -37.79 9.84 42.42
CA THR A 364 -38.92 9.08 43.00
C THR A 364 -38.78 7.57 42.83
N TYR A 365 -38.32 7.11 41.66
CA TYR A 365 -38.32 5.68 41.29
C TYR A 365 -36.91 5.10 41.10
N GLY A 366 -35.87 5.92 41.24
CA GLY A 366 -34.46 5.54 41.07
C GLY A 366 -33.99 5.59 39.61
N HIS A 367 -32.67 5.71 39.43
CA HIS A 367 -32.04 5.81 38.11
C HIS A 367 -32.36 4.63 37.17
N LEU A 368 -32.54 3.41 37.70
CA LEU A 368 -32.92 2.25 36.88
C LEU A 368 -34.31 2.40 36.25
N ALA A 369 -35.23 3.12 36.91
CA ALA A 369 -36.54 3.43 36.35
C ALA A 369 -36.43 4.50 35.25
N GLY A 370 -35.60 5.52 35.45
CA GLY A 370 -35.28 6.50 34.40
C GLY A 370 -34.65 5.85 33.17
N ASP A 371 -33.71 4.93 33.37
CA ASP A 371 -33.09 4.18 32.28
C ASP A 371 -34.10 3.35 31.47
N MET A 372 -35.12 2.79 32.15
CA MET A 372 -36.22 2.09 31.49
C MET A 372 -37.07 3.06 30.66
N VAL A 373 -37.40 4.23 31.21
CA VAL A 373 -38.14 5.28 30.48
C VAL A 373 -37.38 5.69 29.23
N LEU A 374 -36.08 5.96 29.33
CA LEU A 374 -35.24 6.34 28.19
C LEU A 374 -35.21 5.25 27.11
N ARG A 375 -35.08 3.98 27.52
CA ARG A 375 -35.15 2.82 26.61
C ARG A 375 -36.48 2.75 25.86
N GLU A 376 -37.58 2.94 26.58
CA GLU A 376 -38.93 2.90 26.01
C GLU A 376 -39.14 4.06 25.04
N VAL A 377 -38.70 5.27 25.39
CA VAL A 377 -38.76 6.44 24.51
C VAL A 377 -37.92 6.23 23.25
N GLY A 378 -36.71 5.70 23.38
CA GLY A 378 -35.88 5.33 22.22
C GLY A 378 -36.62 4.37 21.27
N ARG A 379 -37.32 3.35 21.82
CA ARG A 379 -38.14 2.43 21.03
C ARG A 379 -39.32 3.14 20.37
N ILE A 380 -40.05 3.99 21.10
CA ILE A 380 -41.16 4.79 20.56
C ILE A 380 -40.69 5.60 19.36
N LEU A 381 -39.55 6.27 19.46
CA LEU A 381 -38.98 7.06 18.37
C LEU A 381 -38.68 6.18 17.16
N GLN A 382 -37.96 5.06 17.33
CA GLN A 382 -37.64 4.14 16.23
C GLN A 382 -38.87 3.61 15.49
N HIS A 383 -39.98 3.35 16.20
CA HIS A 383 -41.19 2.79 15.58
C HIS A 383 -42.13 3.85 15.00
N THR A 384 -41.96 5.13 15.37
CA THR A 384 -42.86 6.21 14.96
C THR A 384 -42.34 6.96 13.74
N VAL A 385 -41.02 7.11 13.62
CA VAL A 385 -40.37 7.84 12.53
C VAL A 385 -40.20 6.98 11.28
N ARG A 386 -40.01 7.62 10.12
CA ARG A 386 -39.78 6.94 8.84
C ARG A 386 -38.32 6.48 8.72
N GLU A 387 -38.05 5.58 7.78
CA GLU A 387 -36.68 5.13 7.49
C GLU A 387 -35.74 6.27 7.06
N CYS A 388 -36.28 7.32 6.43
CA CYS A 388 -35.51 8.51 6.05
C CYS A 388 -35.24 9.48 7.21
N ASP A 389 -35.99 9.36 8.31
CA ASP A 389 -35.85 10.22 9.49
C ASP A 389 -34.72 9.68 10.37
N PHE A 390 -34.09 10.56 11.16
CA PHE A 390 -32.91 10.20 11.94
C PHE A 390 -33.06 10.55 13.42
N PRO A 391 -33.59 9.65 14.26
CA PRO A 391 -33.72 9.87 15.69
C PRO A 391 -32.38 9.63 16.40
N ALA A 392 -32.03 10.52 17.33
CA ALA A 392 -30.82 10.44 18.13
C ALA A 392 -31.03 10.91 19.57
N ARG A 393 -30.24 10.40 20.50
CA ARG A 393 -30.16 10.91 21.87
C ARG A 393 -29.12 12.02 21.93
N TYR A 394 -29.56 13.22 22.26
CA TYR A 394 -28.73 14.43 22.24
C TYR A 394 -28.09 14.72 23.61
N GLY A 395 -28.80 14.39 24.68
CA GLY A 395 -28.38 14.64 26.06
C GLY A 395 -28.85 13.55 27.04
N GLY A 396 -28.90 13.90 28.33
CA GLY A 396 -29.31 12.97 29.39
C GLY A 396 -30.76 12.50 29.21
N GLU A 397 -31.68 13.44 29.01
CA GLU A 397 -33.12 13.21 28.82
C GLU A 397 -33.65 13.84 27.53
N GLU A 398 -32.72 14.27 26.66
CA GLU A 398 -32.97 15.02 25.44
C GLU A 398 -32.76 14.13 24.21
N PHE A 399 -33.70 14.23 23.27
CA PHE A 399 -33.71 13.52 21.99
C PHE A 399 -33.84 14.53 20.86
N VAL A 400 -33.31 14.19 19.70
CA VAL A 400 -33.38 15.02 18.51
C VAL A 400 -33.71 14.15 17.30
N ILE A 401 -34.45 14.68 16.34
CA ILE A 401 -34.80 13.97 15.11
C ILE A 401 -34.56 14.88 13.92
N ILE A 402 -33.79 14.39 12.95
CA ILE A 402 -33.64 15.04 11.64
C ILE A 402 -34.74 14.52 10.72
N LEU A 403 -35.44 15.42 10.04
CA LEU A 403 -36.55 15.12 9.13
C LEU A 403 -36.22 15.67 7.73
N PRO A 404 -35.50 14.90 6.90
CA PRO A 404 -35.23 15.30 5.52
C PRO A 404 -36.53 15.45 4.72
N GLN A 405 -36.55 16.39 3.78
CA GLN A 405 -37.68 16.61 2.86
C GLN A 405 -39.03 16.82 3.57
N THR A 406 -38.98 17.37 4.78
CA THR A 406 -40.15 17.51 5.64
C THR A 406 -40.34 18.98 5.99
N GLY A 407 -41.42 19.56 5.48
CA GLY A 407 -41.85 20.92 5.82
C GLY A 407 -42.44 21.02 7.23
N GLU A 408 -42.66 22.25 7.67
CA GLU A 408 -43.07 22.56 9.04
C GLU A 408 -44.36 21.83 9.49
N ASP A 409 -45.43 21.87 8.70
CA ASP A 409 -46.72 21.24 9.06
C ASP A 409 -46.59 19.73 9.27
N GLN A 410 -45.77 19.07 8.45
CA GLN A 410 -45.54 17.63 8.55
C GLN A 410 -44.68 17.29 9.77
N ALA A 411 -43.67 18.12 10.07
CA ALA A 411 -42.89 18.00 11.28
C ALA A 411 -43.77 18.19 12.53
N TRP A 412 -44.70 19.15 12.51
CA TRP A 412 -45.67 19.38 13.59
C TRP A 412 -46.55 18.16 13.84
N LEU A 413 -47.14 17.59 12.78
CA LEU A 413 -47.98 16.40 12.90
C LEU A 413 -47.23 15.18 13.47
N LEU A 414 -45.96 15.01 13.09
CA LEU A 414 -45.12 13.95 13.63
C LEU A 414 -44.76 14.21 15.10
N ALA A 415 -44.41 15.44 15.46
CA ALA A 415 -44.09 15.81 16.82
C ALA A 415 -45.29 15.61 17.77
N GLU A 416 -46.48 16.07 17.38
CA GLU A 416 -47.70 15.84 18.16
C GLU A 416 -48.00 14.34 18.32
N ARG A 417 -47.78 13.55 17.26
CA ARG A 417 -47.94 12.09 17.35
C ARG A 417 -46.99 11.48 18.37
N ILE A 418 -45.70 11.83 18.32
CA ILE A 418 -44.68 11.34 19.27
C ILE A 418 -45.06 11.75 20.69
N ARG A 419 -45.38 13.03 20.91
CA ARG A 419 -45.81 13.57 22.21
C ARG A 419 -46.99 12.79 22.78
N ASN A 420 -48.01 12.56 21.96
CA ASN A 420 -49.24 11.88 22.36
C ASN A 420 -49.01 10.39 22.67
N ILE A 421 -48.14 9.71 21.91
CA ILE A 421 -47.72 8.33 22.21
C ILE A 421 -47.00 8.27 23.57
N ILE A 422 -46.06 9.19 23.84
CA ILE A 422 -45.32 9.23 25.10
C ILE A 422 -46.28 9.48 26.27
N GLU A 423 -47.16 10.48 26.18
CA GLU A 423 -48.14 10.82 27.22
C GLU A 423 -49.07 9.66 27.57
N HIS A 424 -49.48 8.87 26.57
CA HIS A 424 -50.38 7.73 26.75
C HIS A 424 -49.67 6.42 27.10
N THR A 425 -48.33 6.36 26.97
CA THR A 425 -47.55 5.19 27.35
C THR A 425 -47.56 5.02 28.87
N ARG A 426 -47.94 3.84 29.33
CA ARG A 426 -47.87 3.46 30.75
C ARG A 426 -46.50 2.85 31.03
N PHE A 427 -45.63 3.63 31.65
CA PHE A 427 -44.31 3.15 32.06
C PHE A 427 -44.48 2.28 33.31
N GLN A 428 -43.95 1.06 33.26
CA GLN A 428 -43.99 0.12 34.38
C GLN A 428 -42.57 -0.14 34.87
N PHE A 429 -42.32 0.17 36.14
CA PHE A 429 -41.09 -0.25 36.81
C PHE A 429 -41.44 -1.03 38.07
N GLN A 430 -40.97 -2.28 38.16
CA GLN A 430 -41.36 -3.24 39.19
C GLN A 430 -42.89 -3.41 39.25
N HIS A 431 -43.55 -2.92 40.31
CA HIS A 431 -44.99 -3.04 40.54
C HIS A 431 -45.72 -1.69 40.47
N THR A 432 -45.05 -0.64 39.99
CA THR A 432 -45.60 0.72 39.92
C THR A 432 -45.75 1.15 38.47
N TYR A 433 -46.91 1.75 38.17
CA TYR A 433 -47.18 2.39 36.89
C TYR A 433 -47.16 3.90 37.07
N PHE A 434 -46.51 4.59 36.17
CA PHE A 434 -46.49 6.04 36.11
C PHE A 434 -46.53 6.52 34.65
N ARG A 435 -46.71 7.83 34.47
CA ARG A 435 -46.73 8.47 33.16
C ARG A 435 -45.62 9.50 33.09
N VAL A 436 -45.09 9.68 31.90
CA VAL A 436 -44.10 10.70 31.58
C VAL A 436 -44.65 11.49 30.40
N THR A 437 -44.46 12.81 30.39
CA THR A 437 -44.79 13.67 29.25
C THR A 437 -43.51 14.19 28.61
N ALA A 438 -43.61 14.72 27.41
CA ALA A 438 -42.48 15.32 26.71
C ALA A 438 -42.88 16.66 26.12
N SER A 439 -41.94 17.60 26.15
CA SER A 439 -42.04 18.86 25.42
C SER A 439 -41.21 18.76 24.14
N ILE A 440 -41.69 19.35 23.03
CA ILE A 440 -41.01 19.26 21.73
C ILE A 440 -40.91 20.65 21.08
N GLY A 441 -39.72 21.00 20.63
CA GLY A 441 -39.44 22.19 19.83
C GLY A 441 -39.13 21.82 18.38
N ILE A 442 -39.70 22.55 17.42
CA ILE A 442 -39.49 22.33 15.97
C ILE A 442 -38.78 23.53 15.38
N ALA A 443 -37.82 23.26 14.49
CA ALA A 443 -37.29 24.25 13.58
C ALA A 443 -37.29 23.74 12.14
N HIS A 444 -37.66 24.61 11.21
CA HIS A 444 -37.80 24.31 9.79
C HIS A 444 -36.89 25.22 8.96
N LEU A 445 -36.22 24.63 7.98
CA LEU A 445 -35.55 25.33 6.90
C LEU A 445 -36.34 25.20 5.61
N ARG A 446 -36.82 26.34 5.13
CA ARG A 446 -37.41 26.48 3.80
C ARG A 446 -36.36 26.16 2.72
N PRO A 447 -36.78 25.68 1.53
CA PRO A 447 -35.89 25.43 0.41
C PRO A 447 -34.98 26.63 0.12
N SER A 448 -33.71 26.38 -0.16
CA SER A 448 -32.70 27.39 -0.49
C SER A 448 -32.28 28.33 0.66
N ALA A 449 -32.69 28.06 1.90
CA ALA A 449 -32.22 28.83 3.05
C ALA A 449 -30.72 28.57 3.31
N LEU A 450 -29.94 29.64 3.46
CA LEU A 450 -28.51 29.59 3.78
C LEU A 450 -28.29 29.77 5.28
N THR A 451 -28.72 28.79 6.06
CA THR A 451 -28.59 28.79 7.53
C THR A 451 -27.52 27.79 7.97
N PRO A 452 -26.60 28.13 8.89
CA PRO A 452 -25.69 27.14 9.47
C PRO A 452 -26.42 26.05 10.28
N ALA A 453 -25.85 24.85 10.34
CA ALA A 453 -26.42 23.71 11.07
C ALA A 453 -26.65 24.01 12.56
N GLU A 454 -25.68 24.68 13.21
CA GLU A 454 -25.74 25.07 14.62
C GLU A 454 -26.91 26.01 14.90
N SER A 455 -27.22 26.92 13.96
CA SER A 455 -28.35 27.83 14.07
C SER A 455 -29.68 27.08 14.01
N LEU A 456 -29.80 26.02 13.21
CA LEU A 456 -31.02 25.22 13.13
C LEU A 456 -31.30 24.47 14.45
N VAL A 457 -30.27 23.86 15.03
CA VAL A 457 -30.38 23.20 16.34
C VAL A 457 -30.77 24.21 17.42
N HIS A 458 -30.15 25.40 17.41
CA HIS A 458 -30.47 26.47 18.35
C HIS A 458 -31.92 26.94 18.24
N LEU A 459 -32.48 27.06 17.03
CA LEU A 459 -33.89 27.42 16.82
C LEU A 459 -34.84 26.36 17.39
N ALA A 460 -34.52 25.07 17.21
CA ALA A 460 -35.31 23.97 17.77
C ALA A 460 -35.26 23.96 19.30
N ASP A 461 -34.08 24.23 19.87
CA ASP A 461 -33.88 24.37 21.32
C ASP A 461 -34.67 25.56 21.91
N GLN A 462 -34.67 26.72 21.24
CA GLN A 462 -35.50 27.86 21.65
C GLN A 462 -37.01 27.53 21.60
N ALA A 463 -37.45 26.78 20.59
CA ALA A 463 -38.84 26.32 20.52
C ALA A 463 -39.17 25.32 21.64
N LEU A 464 -38.24 24.44 21.99
CA LEU A 464 -38.39 23.49 23.09
C LEU A 464 -38.46 24.22 24.45
N TYR A 465 -37.59 25.21 24.64
CA TYR A 465 -37.61 26.06 25.82
C TYR A 465 -38.98 26.73 26.00
N ARG A 466 -39.55 27.27 24.90
CA ARG A 466 -40.91 27.82 24.90
C ARG A 466 -41.95 26.79 25.36
N ALA A 467 -41.95 25.59 24.77
CA ALA A 467 -42.85 24.50 25.20
C ALA A 467 -42.74 24.21 26.71
N LYS A 468 -41.50 24.16 27.25
CA LYS A 468 -41.26 23.95 28.69
C LYS A 468 -41.78 25.08 29.57
N THR A 469 -41.67 26.34 29.11
CA THR A 469 -42.14 27.51 29.87
C THR A 469 -43.64 27.76 29.75
N SER A 470 -44.26 27.30 28.66
CA SER A 470 -45.69 27.52 28.36
C SER A 470 -46.63 26.47 28.96
N GLY A 471 -46.11 25.54 29.77
CA GLY A 471 -46.93 24.55 30.47
C GLY A 471 -46.47 23.11 30.31
N ARG A 472 -45.43 22.85 29.50
CA ARG A 472 -44.91 21.51 29.15
C ARG A 472 -45.94 20.65 28.41
N ASN A 473 -45.57 19.41 28.07
CA ASN A 473 -46.43 18.48 27.34
C ASN A 473 -47.07 19.10 26.08
N MET A 474 -46.27 19.82 25.30
CA MET A 474 -46.73 20.50 24.10
C MET A 474 -45.64 20.61 23.05
N VAL A 475 -46.07 20.87 21.82
CA VAL A 475 -45.19 21.16 20.69
C VAL A 475 -45.15 22.68 20.47
N CYS A 476 -43.97 23.21 20.17
CA CYS A 476 -43.79 24.60 19.76
C CYS A 476 -42.90 24.64 18.51
N SER A 477 -43.14 25.62 17.63
CA SER A 477 -42.34 25.83 16.42
C SER A 477 -41.60 27.17 16.49
N SER A 478 -40.43 27.21 15.86
CA SER A 478 -39.62 28.42 15.75
C SER A 478 -40.28 29.59 15.01
N SER A 479 -41.20 29.31 14.07
CA SER A 479 -41.84 30.28 13.17
C SER A 479 -43.10 30.98 13.71
N LEU A 480 -43.69 30.49 14.81
CA LEU A 480 -44.97 30.96 15.37
C LEU A 480 -44.96 32.38 15.98
N GLN A 481 -44.03 33.25 15.58
CA GLN A 481 -43.86 34.60 16.13
C GLN A 481 -44.21 35.74 15.17
N GLU A 482 -44.55 35.49 13.91
CA GLU A 482 -44.92 36.59 12.99
C GLU A 482 -46.40 37.03 13.09
N ASP A 483 -47.32 36.20 13.61
CA ASP A 483 -48.76 36.50 13.55
C ASP A 483 -49.36 37.21 14.79
N SER A 484 -48.57 37.49 15.84
CA SER A 484 -49.09 38.11 17.08
C SER A 484 -48.82 39.63 17.21
N LEU A 485 -48.26 40.28 16.19
CA LEU A 485 -47.91 41.71 16.22
C LEU A 485 -48.76 42.59 15.27
N VAL A 486 -49.82 42.07 14.67
CA VAL A 486 -50.71 42.84 13.76
C VAL A 486 -52.14 42.94 14.31
N ILE A 487 -52.30 43.31 15.59
CA ILE A 487 -53.54 43.90 16.11
C ILE A 487 -53.17 44.93 17.17
N GLU A 488 -52.71 46.11 16.74
CA GLU A 488 -52.90 47.42 17.41
C GLU A 488 -52.03 48.47 16.70
N SER A 489 -52.58 49.08 15.66
CA SER A 489 -52.24 50.44 15.22
C SER A 489 -53.34 50.99 14.34
#